data_AF-A0A533HXI2-F1
#
_entry.id   AF-A0A533HXI2-F1
#
_cell.length_a   1.000
_cell.length_b   1.000
_cell.length_c   1.000
_cell.angle_alpha   90.00
_cell.angle_beta   90.00
_cell.angle_gamma   90.00
#
_symmetry.space_group_name_H-M   'P 1'
#
loop_
_entity.id
_entity.type
_entity.pdbx_description
1 polymer ?
#
loop_
_entity_poly.entity_id
_entity_poly.type
_entity_poly.pdbx_seq_one_letter_code
_entity_poly.pdbx_strand_id
1 'polypeptide(L)'
;MKKLKQRSKSAGNILTITNGTSETLRDGVVVNSENVRRVSDHVPKHLKPLNNEQLGYYLAGLIDGDGHFSKAQQLVIVFSSPDAFLAYYLKEKLGYGNVKKVKDKNAYLLIIANKKGMLQVINLINGKLRTKHRFDQVVNNVLNHNKYTDQNIHFTLDSSKNLDNH
;
A
#
# COMPACT_ATOMS: atom_id res chain seq x y z
N MET A 1 22.62 -7.68 -39.08
CA MET A 1 21.95 -8.73 -38.28
C MET A 1 21.70 -8.20 -36.87
N LYS A 2 20.45 -8.22 -36.37
CA LYS A 2 20.07 -7.73 -35.02
C LYS A 2 20.46 -8.75 -33.96
N LYS A 3 21.31 -8.38 -32.99
CA LYS A 3 21.58 -9.19 -31.79
C LYS A 3 20.44 -9.04 -30.78
N LEU A 4 19.86 -10.15 -30.34
CA LEU A 4 18.85 -10.23 -29.28
C LEU A 4 19.49 -9.97 -27.91
N LYS A 5 18.89 -9.06 -27.13
CA LYS A 5 19.33 -8.69 -25.77
C LYS A 5 18.73 -9.66 -24.75
N GLN A 6 19.57 -10.23 -23.89
CA GLN A 6 19.20 -11.23 -22.88
C GLN A 6 18.28 -10.60 -21.81
N ARG A 7 17.14 -11.24 -21.53
CA ARG A 7 16.22 -10.84 -20.44
C ARG A 7 16.83 -11.17 -19.08
N SER A 8 16.69 -10.25 -18.13
CA SER A 8 17.03 -10.44 -16.72
C SER A 8 16.28 -11.64 -16.13
N LYS A 9 17.00 -12.54 -15.46
CA LYS A 9 16.41 -13.65 -14.70
C LYS A 9 15.80 -13.11 -13.41
N SER A 10 14.54 -13.43 -13.17
CA SER A 10 13.83 -13.15 -11.92
C SER A 10 14.43 -13.99 -10.77
N ALA A 11 14.64 -13.38 -9.61
CA ALA A 11 14.99 -14.09 -8.38
C ALA A 11 13.72 -14.69 -7.79
N GLY A 12 13.47 -15.95 -8.12
CA GLY A 12 12.39 -16.71 -7.51
C GLY A 12 12.39 -18.11 -8.06
N ASN A 13 13.00 -19.04 -7.31
CA ASN A 13 12.34 -20.33 -7.20
C ASN A 13 12.50 -20.91 -5.79
N ILE A 14 11.40 -21.56 -5.43
CA ILE A 14 10.98 -22.07 -4.13
C ILE A 14 11.95 -23.15 -3.62
N LEU A 15 12.18 -23.16 -2.30
CA LEU A 15 12.84 -24.24 -1.59
C LEU A 15 12.03 -25.53 -1.77
N THR A 16 12.49 -26.42 -2.65
CA THR A 16 12.13 -27.83 -2.61
C THR A 16 13.29 -28.59 -1.99
N ILE A 17 13.08 -29.12 -0.78
CA ILE A 17 13.95 -30.13 -0.19
C ILE A 17 13.78 -31.38 -1.07
N THR A 18 14.75 -31.62 -1.94
CA THR A 18 14.88 -32.88 -2.65
C THR A 18 16.26 -33.45 -2.32
N ASN A 19 16.28 -34.52 -1.53
CA ASN A 19 17.44 -35.39 -1.38
C ASN A 19 17.67 -36.07 -2.74
N GLY A 20 18.45 -35.41 -3.58
CA GLY A 20 18.83 -35.89 -4.90
C GLY A 20 20.24 -35.39 -5.19
N THR A 21 21.20 -36.29 -5.09
CA THR A 21 22.58 -36.07 -5.53
C THR A 21 22.58 -35.83 -7.03
N SER A 22 22.84 -34.59 -7.43
CA SER A 22 23.20 -34.25 -8.80
C SER A 22 24.68 -33.87 -8.82
N GLU A 23 25.44 -34.68 -9.54
CA GLU A 23 26.87 -34.54 -9.69
C GLU A 23 27.21 -33.25 -10.43
N THR A 24 27.72 -32.26 -9.71
CA THR A 24 28.71 -31.32 -10.25
C THR A 24 29.88 -31.30 -9.28
N LEU A 25 30.89 -32.11 -9.58
CA LEU A 25 32.19 -31.98 -8.95
C LEU A 25 32.80 -30.65 -9.40
N ARG A 26 32.72 -29.65 -8.53
CA ARG A 26 33.76 -28.63 -8.39
C ARG A 26 34.39 -28.85 -7.03
N ASP A 27 35.70 -28.99 -7.05
CA ASP A 27 36.54 -29.42 -5.96
C ASP A 27 36.27 -28.70 -4.64
N GLY A 28 36.30 -29.49 -3.55
CA GLY A 28 36.63 -29.04 -2.20
C GLY A 28 35.56 -28.23 -1.49
N VAL A 29 34.81 -28.90 -0.61
CA VAL A 29 34.24 -28.24 0.57
C VAL A 29 35.39 -27.71 1.41
N VAL A 30 35.63 -26.40 1.30
CA VAL A 30 36.19 -25.62 2.39
C VAL A 30 35.04 -24.81 2.94
N VAL A 31 34.49 -25.28 4.06
CA VAL A 31 33.57 -24.52 4.89
C VAL A 31 34.37 -23.41 5.57
N ASN A 32 34.70 -22.35 4.84
CA ASN A 32 35.07 -21.09 5.48
C ASN A 32 33.76 -20.40 5.88
N SER A 33 33.22 -20.84 7.01
CA SER A 33 32.17 -20.13 7.78
C SER A 33 32.76 -18.87 8.43
N GLU A 34 33.48 -18.07 7.66
CA GLU A 34 34.15 -16.87 8.14
C GLU A 34 33.49 -15.68 7.48
N ASN A 35 32.50 -15.14 8.20
CA ASN A 35 31.97 -13.79 8.01
C ASN A 35 31.41 -13.51 6.60
N VAL A 36 30.32 -14.18 6.24
CA VAL A 36 29.36 -13.55 5.33
C VAL A 36 28.94 -12.24 6.00
N ARG A 37 29.51 -11.11 5.53
CA ARG A 37 29.11 -9.79 5.99
C ARG A 37 27.60 -9.73 5.89
N ARG A 38 26.90 -9.48 7.00
CA ARG A 38 25.48 -9.12 6.96
C ARG A 38 25.35 -8.06 5.88
N VAL A 39 24.67 -8.38 4.79
CA VAL A 39 24.31 -7.40 3.77
C VAL A 39 23.64 -6.29 4.57
N SER A 40 24.20 -5.08 4.50
CA SER A 40 23.85 -3.95 5.36
C SER A 40 22.35 -3.96 5.64
N ASP A 41 21.95 -3.89 6.92
CA ASP A 41 20.55 -3.69 7.28
C ASP A 41 20.09 -2.44 6.51
N HIS A 42 19.38 -2.65 5.40
CA HIS A 42 18.96 -1.55 4.54
C HIS A 42 17.95 -0.78 5.37
N VAL A 43 18.39 0.36 5.91
CA VAL A 43 17.54 1.23 6.71
C VAL A 43 16.31 1.50 5.87
N PRO A 44 15.11 1.04 6.30
CA PRO A 44 13.92 1.21 5.50
C PRO A 44 13.74 2.69 5.20
N LYS A 45 13.79 3.06 3.92
CA LYS A 45 13.66 4.47 3.50
C LYS A 45 12.32 5.08 3.95
N HIS A 46 11.31 4.23 4.18
CA HIS A 46 9.98 4.64 4.58
C HIS A 46 9.56 3.89 5.84
N LEU A 47 9.23 4.64 6.88
CA LEU A 47 8.55 4.12 8.06
C LEU A 47 7.18 3.61 7.64
N LYS A 48 6.89 2.36 7.99
CA LYS A 48 5.61 1.72 7.73
C LYS A 48 4.80 1.71 9.02
N PRO A 49 3.48 1.97 8.97
CA PRO A 49 2.63 1.83 10.15
C PRO A 49 2.74 0.44 10.78
N LEU A 50 2.91 0.40 12.10
CA LEU A 50 3.07 -0.83 12.87
C LEU A 50 1.72 -1.45 13.26
N ASN A 51 0.70 -0.61 13.43
CA ASN A 51 -0.64 -1.02 13.85
C ASN A 51 -1.73 -0.25 13.08
N ASN A 52 -2.99 -0.58 13.34
CA ASN A 52 -4.14 0.03 12.67
C ASN A 52 -4.34 1.51 13.03
N GLU A 53 -3.93 1.95 14.22
CA GLU A 53 -4.04 3.34 14.64
C GLU A 53 -3.10 4.24 13.84
N GLN A 54 -1.82 3.86 13.79
CA GLN A 54 -0.82 4.53 12.95
C GLN A 54 -1.20 4.46 11.47
N LEU A 55 -1.76 3.33 11.02
CA LEU A 55 -2.23 3.19 9.64
C LEU A 55 -3.39 4.16 9.37
N GLY A 56 -4.28 4.37 10.34
CA GLY A 56 -5.37 5.34 10.24
C GLY A 56 -4.86 6.76 10.06
N TYR A 57 -3.91 7.22 10.87
CA TYR A 57 -3.31 8.56 10.74
C TYR A 57 -2.54 8.71 9.41
N TYR A 58 -1.72 7.71 9.08
CA TYR A 58 -0.98 7.69 7.82
C TYR A 58 -1.91 7.77 6.60
N LEU A 59 -2.98 6.96 6.60
CA LEU A 59 -3.94 6.92 5.51
C LEU A 59 -4.76 8.22 5.43
N ALA A 60 -5.15 8.80 6.58
CA ALA A 60 -5.86 10.07 6.62
C ALA A 60 -5.02 11.21 6.01
N GLY A 61 -3.75 11.34 6.40
CA GLY A 61 -2.84 12.35 5.84
C GLY A 61 -2.62 12.16 4.33
N LEU A 62 -2.45 10.91 3.89
CA LEU A 62 -2.33 10.61 2.46
C LEU A 62 -3.59 10.96 1.67
N ILE A 63 -4.78 10.74 2.24
CA ILE A 63 -6.05 11.07 1.61
C ILE A 63 -6.28 12.59 1.57
N ASP A 64 -5.88 13.32 2.63
CA ASP A 64 -5.94 14.77 2.67
C ASP A 64 -5.09 15.40 1.57
N GLY A 65 -3.90 14.83 1.29
CA GLY A 65 -3.05 15.24 0.19
C GLY A 65 -3.56 14.81 -1.19
N ASP A 66 -3.48 13.51 -1.49
CA ASP A 66 -3.63 12.95 -2.85
C ASP A 66 -4.87 12.07 -3.05
N GLY A 67 -5.69 11.89 -2.01
CA GLY A 67 -6.91 11.09 -2.07
C GLY A 67 -8.12 11.86 -2.59
N HIS A 68 -9.16 11.17 -3.02
CA HIS A 68 -10.47 11.75 -3.32
C HIS A 68 -11.59 10.70 -3.19
N PHE A 69 -12.68 11.08 -2.50
CA PHE A 69 -13.91 10.29 -2.48
C PHE A 69 -14.85 10.79 -3.58
N SER A 70 -15.02 9.99 -4.62
CA SER A 70 -15.85 10.36 -5.78
C SER A 70 -17.34 10.07 -5.54
N LYS A 71 -18.19 10.72 -6.35
CA LYS A 71 -19.65 10.48 -6.38
C LYS A 71 -20.07 9.06 -6.80
N ALA A 72 -19.12 8.20 -7.19
CA ALA A 72 -19.34 6.79 -7.46
C ALA A 72 -19.04 5.89 -6.23
N GLN A 73 -19.01 6.47 -5.02
CA GLN A 73 -18.79 5.77 -3.75
C GLN A 73 -17.47 4.97 -3.72
N GLN A 74 -16.41 5.56 -4.28
CA GLN A 74 -15.06 4.99 -4.29
C GLN A 74 -14.05 5.99 -3.78
N LEU A 75 -13.05 5.49 -3.06
CA LEU A 75 -11.83 6.21 -2.75
C LEU A 75 -10.81 5.97 -3.87
N VAL A 76 -10.22 7.06 -4.36
CA VAL A 76 -9.09 7.02 -5.30
C VAL A 76 -7.93 7.77 -4.67
N ILE A 77 -6.74 7.16 -4.64
CA ILE A 77 -5.49 7.82 -4.23
C ILE A 77 -4.50 7.73 -5.40
N VAL A 78 -3.88 8.86 -5.73
CA VAL A 78 -2.90 8.95 -6.83
C VAL A 78 -1.49 8.80 -6.28
N PHE A 79 -0.66 8.03 -6.96
CA PHE A 79 0.75 7.85 -6.65
C PHE A 79 1.60 8.15 -7.89
N SER A 80 2.80 8.69 -7.67
CA SER A 80 3.82 8.79 -8.71
C SER A 80 4.36 7.39 -9.07
N SER A 81 5.00 7.23 -10.22
CA SER A 81 5.61 5.93 -10.59
C SER A 81 6.71 5.46 -9.63
N PRO A 82 7.63 6.33 -9.15
CA PRO A 82 8.55 5.97 -8.09
C PRO A 82 7.87 5.43 -6.83
N ASP A 83 6.67 5.93 -6.51
CA ASP A 83 5.93 5.59 -5.30
C ASP A 83 4.87 4.49 -5.51
N ALA A 84 4.86 3.84 -6.68
CA ALA A 84 3.87 2.81 -7.01
C ALA A 84 3.86 1.66 -5.98
N PHE A 85 5.01 1.36 -5.36
CA PHE A 85 5.12 0.34 -4.32
C PHE A 85 4.24 0.66 -3.09
N LEU A 86 4.01 1.94 -2.76
CA LEU A 86 3.14 2.35 -1.67
C LEU A 86 1.67 2.01 -1.97
N ALA A 87 1.24 2.16 -3.22
CA ALA A 87 -0.11 1.79 -3.65
C ALA A 87 -0.36 0.28 -3.45
N TYR A 88 0.61 -0.56 -3.82
CA TYR A 88 0.53 -2.01 -3.61
C TYR A 88 0.60 -2.39 -2.13
N TYR A 89 1.47 -1.74 -1.36
CA TYR A 89 1.56 -1.93 0.09
C TYR A 89 0.23 -1.62 0.79
N LEU A 90 -0.42 -0.49 0.46
CA LEU A 90 -1.71 -0.13 1.03
C LEU A 90 -2.82 -1.09 0.61
N LYS A 91 -2.83 -1.52 -0.65
CA LYS A 91 -3.76 -2.56 -1.12
C LYS A 91 -3.61 -3.84 -0.28
N GLU A 92 -2.39 -4.28 -0.03
CA GLU A 92 -2.10 -5.47 0.77
C GLU A 92 -2.57 -5.29 2.22
N LYS A 93 -2.23 -4.15 2.85
CA LYS A 93 -2.59 -3.87 4.24
C LYS A 93 -4.09 -3.70 4.46
N LEU A 94 -4.78 -3.09 3.52
CA LEU A 94 -6.23 -2.96 3.59
C LEU A 94 -6.93 -4.27 3.21
N GLY A 95 -6.31 -5.12 2.39
CA GLY A 95 -6.93 -6.34 1.85
C GLY A 95 -7.99 -6.07 0.77
N TYR A 96 -8.15 -4.80 0.36
CA TYR A 96 -9.12 -4.35 -0.62
C TYR A 96 -8.50 -3.37 -1.61
N GLY A 97 -9.15 -3.25 -2.77
CA GLY A 97 -8.83 -2.24 -3.78
C GLY A 97 -8.04 -2.78 -4.96
N ASN A 98 -7.96 -1.95 -6.00
CA ASN A 98 -7.27 -2.23 -7.24
C ASN A 98 -6.25 -1.15 -7.53
N VAL A 99 -5.03 -1.55 -7.89
CA VAL A 99 -3.98 -0.64 -8.35
C VAL A 99 -3.96 -0.65 -9.87
N LYS A 100 -4.07 0.52 -10.50
CA LYS A 100 -4.06 0.68 -11.96
C LYS A 100 -3.00 1.71 -12.38
N LYS A 101 -2.19 1.37 -13.38
CA LYS A 101 -1.31 2.35 -14.03
C LYS A 101 -2.15 3.26 -14.94
N VAL A 102 -1.92 4.56 -14.87
CA VAL A 102 -2.58 5.51 -15.77
C VAL A 102 -1.88 5.44 -17.14
N LYS A 103 -2.66 5.25 -18.21
CA LYS A 103 -2.12 5.19 -19.57
C LYS A 103 -1.38 6.49 -19.89
N ASP A 104 -0.19 6.34 -20.48
CA ASP A 104 0.65 7.46 -20.95
C ASP A 104 1.04 8.48 -19.87
N LYS A 105 0.93 8.12 -18.58
CA LYS A 105 1.36 8.95 -17.46
C LYS A 105 2.24 8.15 -16.51
N ASN A 106 3.14 8.86 -15.82
CA ASN A 106 3.96 8.29 -14.75
C ASN A 106 3.20 8.26 -13.42
N ALA A 107 1.97 7.75 -13.42
CA ALA A 107 1.11 7.71 -12.25
C ALA A 107 0.37 6.37 -12.10
N TYR A 108 0.06 6.04 -10.85
CA TYR A 108 -0.72 4.88 -10.45
C TYR A 108 -1.89 5.32 -9.58
N LEU A 109 -3.01 4.60 -9.66
CA LEU A 109 -4.20 4.85 -8.87
C LEU A 109 -4.46 3.64 -7.97
N LEU A 110 -4.60 3.85 -6.66
CA LEU A 110 -5.25 2.90 -5.77
C LEU A 110 -6.74 3.24 -5.71
N ILE A 111 -7.60 2.31 -6.12
CA ILE A 111 -9.05 2.50 -6.18
C ILE A 111 -9.73 1.48 -5.27
N ILE A 112 -10.47 1.96 -4.27
CA ILE A 112 -11.26 1.15 -3.34
C ILE A 112 -12.74 1.48 -3.59
N ALA A 113 -13.49 0.52 -4.13
CA ALA A 113 -14.92 0.67 -4.43
C ALA A 113 -15.81 -0.39 -3.75
N ASN A 114 -15.18 -1.45 -3.23
CA ASN A 114 -15.89 -2.51 -2.51
C ASN A 114 -16.51 -1.95 -1.21
N LYS A 115 -17.76 -2.30 -0.91
CA LYS A 115 -18.47 -1.81 0.29
C LYS A 115 -17.68 -2.09 1.58
N LYS A 116 -17.19 -3.32 1.77
CA LYS A 116 -16.43 -3.72 2.96
C LYS A 116 -15.11 -2.95 3.07
N GLY A 117 -14.38 -2.84 1.96
CA GLY A 117 -13.13 -2.05 1.91
C GLY A 117 -13.34 -0.57 2.22
N MET A 118 -14.40 0.03 1.68
CA MET A 118 -14.77 1.42 1.98
C MET A 118 -15.09 1.62 3.46
N LEU A 119 -15.87 0.71 4.06
CA LEU A 119 -16.20 0.78 5.48
C LEU A 119 -14.96 0.64 6.37
N GLN A 120 -14.05 -0.28 6.02
CA GLN A 120 -12.78 -0.42 6.73
C GLN A 120 -11.95 0.85 6.67
N VAL A 121 -11.86 1.49 5.49
CA VAL A 121 -11.14 2.76 5.35
C VAL A 121 -11.81 3.86 6.17
N ILE A 122 -13.13 4.01 6.09
CA ILE A 122 -13.89 5.02 6.85
C ILE A 122 -13.64 4.86 8.35
N ASN A 123 -13.68 3.62 8.86
CA ASN A 123 -13.42 3.35 10.28
C ASN A 123 -11.99 3.69 10.68
N LEU A 124 -10.99 3.38 9.84
CA LEU A 124 -9.59 3.69 10.12
C LEU A 124 -9.35 5.20 10.22
N ILE A 125 -9.94 5.99 9.30
CA ILE A 125 -9.70 7.44 9.20
C ILE A 125 -10.69 8.27 10.02
N ASN A 126 -11.67 7.66 10.68
CA ASN A 126 -12.66 8.37 11.49
C ASN A 126 -11.96 9.15 12.61
N GLY A 127 -12.25 10.45 12.70
CA GLY A 127 -11.60 11.37 13.63
C GLY A 127 -10.15 11.71 13.31
N LYS A 128 -9.65 11.41 12.10
CA LYS A 128 -8.24 11.62 11.70
C LYS A 128 -8.05 12.49 10.45
N LEU A 129 -9.10 12.70 9.65
CA LEU A 129 -9.04 13.66 8.54
C LEU A 129 -8.96 15.09 9.10
N ARG A 130 -8.12 15.93 8.50
CA ARG A 130 -7.93 17.32 8.90
C ARG A 130 -8.56 18.30 7.92
N THR A 131 -8.67 17.92 6.65
CA THR A 131 -9.28 18.83 5.66
C THR A 131 -10.81 18.68 5.61
N LYS A 132 -11.51 19.80 5.83
CA LYS A 132 -12.98 19.85 5.75
C LYS A 132 -13.49 19.35 4.40
N HIS A 133 -12.80 19.70 3.31
CA HIS A 133 -13.19 19.28 1.97
C HIS A 133 -13.21 17.75 1.81
N ARG A 134 -12.22 17.01 2.34
CA ARG A 134 -12.23 15.54 2.27
C ARG A 134 -13.29 14.94 3.18
N PHE A 135 -13.47 15.51 4.36
CA PHE A 135 -14.55 15.11 5.26
C PHE A 135 -15.92 15.26 4.59
N ASP A 136 -16.20 16.41 3.97
CA ASP A 136 -17.46 16.67 3.26
C ASP A 136 -17.65 15.67 2.11
N GLN A 137 -16.58 15.25 1.43
CA GLN A 137 -16.67 14.21 0.40
C GLN A 137 -17.03 12.84 0.97
N VAL A 138 -16.52 12.45 2.15
CA VAL A 138 -16.93 11.20 2.81
C VAL A 138 -18.41 11.23 3.15
N VAL A 139 -18.86 12.30 3.82
CA VAL A 139 -20.26 12.44 4.23
C VAL A 139 -21.19 12.46 3.02
N ASN A 140 -20.95 13.37 2.07
CA ASN A 140 -21.88 13.64 0.99
C ASN A 140 -21.86 12.57 -0.11
N ASN A 141 -20.68 12.06 -0.48
CA ASN A 141 -20.57 11.12 -1.60
C ASN A 141 -20.67 9.66 -1.17
N VAL A 142 -20.41 9.35 0.10
CA VAL A 142 -20.35 7.96 0.59
C VAL A 142 -21.41 7.67 1.64
N LEU A 143 -21.37 8.33 2.81
CA LEU A 143 -22.22 7.96 3.95
C LEU A 143 -23.70 8.25 3.70
N ASN A 144 -24.03 9.35 3.01
CA ASN A 144 -25.40 9.70 2.66
C ASN A 144 -26.00 8.85 1.52
N HIS A 145 -25.19 8.01 0.88
CA HIS A 145 -25.67 7.15 -0.21
C HIS A 145 -26.38 5.92 0.36
N ASN A 146 -27.50 5.49 -0.23
CA ASN A 146 -28.34 4.36 0.23
C ASN A 146 -27.57 3.07 0.55
N LYS A 147 -26.46 2.82 -0.15
CA LYS A 147 -25.55 1.71 0.05
C LYS A 147 -24.94 1.68 1.47
N TYR A 148 -24.87 2.81 2.16
CA TYR A 148 -24.19 2.99 3.45
C TYR A 148 -25.09 3.53 4.57
N THR A 149 -26.32 3.96 4.28
CA THR A 149 -27.23 4.56 5.27
C THR A 149 -27.47 3.67 6.48
N ASP A 150 -27.56 2.35 6.28
CA ASP A 150 -27.86 1.39 7.36
C ASP A 150 -26.71 1.21 8.37
N GLN A 151 -25.55 1.82 8.12
CA GLN A 151 -24.36 1.61 8.94
C GLN A 151 -24.31 2.55 10.16
N ASN A 152 -25.14 3.60 10.21
CA ASN A 152 -25.23 4.55 11.33
C ASN A 152 -23.86 5.05 11.85
N ILE A 153 -22.93 5.32 10.94
CA ILE A 153 -21.56 5.73 11.29
C ILE A 153 -21.55 7.21 11.68
N HIS A 154 -21.20 7.49 12.93
CA HIS A 154 -20.89 8.85 13.37
C HIS A 154 -19.44 9.19 12.98
N PHE A 155 -19.30 9.89 11.85
CA PHE A 155 -18.01 10.27 11.29
C PHE A 155 -17.60 11.68 11.74
N THR A 156 -16.40 11.83 12.30
CA THR A 156 -15.88 13.08 12.87
C THR A 156 -14.62 13.56 12.16
N LEU A 157 -14.41 14.88 12.18
CA LEU A 157 -13.22 15.56 11.67
C LEU A 157 -12.23 15.82 12.81
N ASP A 158 -10.93 15.63 12.58
CA ASP A 158 -9.90 16.08 13.50
C ASP A 158 -9.78 17.61 13.44
N SER A 159 -10.23 18.27 14.51
CA SER A 159 -10.16 19.73 14.67
C SER A 159 -9.00 20.15 15.59
N SER A 160 -8.14 19.22 15.99
CA SER A 160 -7.03 19.52 16.88
C SER A 160 -5.97 20.37 16.17
N LYS A 161 -5.32 21.28 16.91
CA LYS A 161 -4.14 22.01 16.42
C LYS A 161 -2.86 21.17 16.49
N ASN A 162 -2.93 19.95 17.02
CA ASN A 162 -1.80 19.05 17.12
C ASN A 162 -1.48 18.49 15.73
N LEU A 163 -0.21 18.55 15.33
CA LEU A 163 0.30 18.01 14.07
C LEU A 163 1.13 16.74 14.27
N ASP A 164 1.31 16.30 15.50
CA ASP A 164 2.04 15.08 15.85
C ASP A 164 1.19 13.86 15.47
N ASN A 165 1.65 13.12 14.45
CA ASN A 165 1.02 11.90 13.95
C ASN A 165 1.80 10.64 14.38
N HIS A 166 2.47 10.69 15.54
CA HIS A 166 3.45 9.68 16.00
C HIS A 166 2.82 8.61 16.91
#